data_AF-A0A350DPC7-F1
#
_entry.id   AF-A0A350DPC7-F1
#
_cell.length_a   1.000
_cell.length_b   1.000
_cell.length_c   1.000
_cell.angle_alpha   90.00
_cell.angle_beta   90.00
_cell.angle_gamma   90.00
#
_symmetry.space_group_name_H-M   'P 1'
#
loop_
_entity.id
_entity.type
_entity.pdbx_description
1 polymer ?
#
loop_
_entity_poly.entity_id
_entity_poly.type
_entity_poly.pdbx_seq_one_letter_code
_entity_poly.pdbx_strand_id
1 'polypeptide(L)'
;MSNLTTVISDEGYLGDELACYLQSEVLEIELPTIQALVTSYNGQYKAQKYDYQLPLGQLQLLNLSIYLPEDIVAGHIENVRKTAIESISAWRNDYLTRYKDKIEATTYAAVFDIQFRNIYQNTSKRVKNNLISNAFIDSLSSEIHASELPLQLFGWHDWQLILRALHTPCELWRFLQYRLGQWQHTDNSRIDSLKSEGAVIADFLNNPAVFAQAIAIDNALIKYKMQDKPNSALIAMALAQKSQSTTSQMYQQRMAQAAVLWSQMISQMLKRYSDNGQKKNKQDFSAINLAYWQQQILDESLFSRHELIGTLYKHPKQQQQLREQGYVVHHHSYESLGRHYMLIFYGQDVKGQHSKQTIQPNLAKIALDVATRLPIAELHHVIVLGIDFIDEANETFIDIDLWIQPVAAMSQRERQLTKQIQQLQQQNLNR
;
A
#
# COMPACT_ATOMS: atom_id res chain seq x y z
N MET A 1 -32.56 -16.24 3.43
CA MET A 1 -32.74 -15.07 2.56
C MET A 1 -32.33 -13.77 3.29
N SER A 2 -31.02 -13.51 3.45
CA SER A 2 -30.53 -12.22 3.99
C SER A 2 -29.08 -11.92 3.57
N ASN A 3 -28.74 -12.08 2.27
CA ASN A 3 -27.37 -11.93 1.75
C ASN A 3 -27.22 -10.77 0.73
N LEU A 4 -28.20 -9.87 0.65
CA LEU A 4 -28.19 -8.73 -0.26
C LEU A 4 -27.75 -7.49 0.52
N THR A 5 -26.75 -6.78 0.02
CA THR A 5 -26.26 -5.52 0.60
C THR A 5 -26.24 -4.42 -0.46
N THR A 6 -26.60 -3.21 -0.06
CA THR A 6 -26.40 -1.98 -0.83
C THR A 6 -25.01 -1.41 -0.55
N VAL A 7 -24.30 -1.13 -1.65
CA VAL A 7 -23.17 -0.21 -1.85
C VAL A 7 -22.32 0.09 -0.61
N ILE A 8 -21.26 -0.72 -0.46
CA ILE A 8 -20.03 -0.26 0.16
C ILE A 8 -19.40 0.70 -0.87
N SER A 9 -19.33 2.00 -0.57
CA SER A 9 -18.78 3.02 -1.47
C SER A 9 -17.46 2.57 -2.10
N ASP A 10 -17.37 2.76 -3.42
CA ASP A 10 -16.26 2.35 -4.27
C ASP A 10 -14.93 2.82 -3.67
N GLU A 11 -14.06 1.82 -3.45
CA GLU A 11 -12.63 1.88 -3.17
C GLU A 11 -12.21 2.78 -2.00
N GLY A 12 -11.74 2.17 -0.90
CA GLY A 12 -10.97 2.92 0.10
C GLY A 12 -9.68 3.47 -0.52
N TYR A 13 -9.00 4.41 0.15
CA TYR A 13 -7.79 5.07 -0.37
C TYR A 13 -6.77 4.13 -1.03
N LEU A 14 -6.61 2.91 -0.53
CA LEU A 14 -5.70 1.93 -1.12
C LEU A 14 -6.09 1.51 -2.54
N GLY A 15 -7.37 1.40 -2.87
CA GLY A 15 -7.82 1.09 -4.25
C GLY A 15 -7.37 2.17 -5.23
N ASP A 16 -7.57 3.45 -4.87
CA ASP A 16 -7.09 4.59 -5.64
C ASP A 16 -5.55 4.60 -5.75
N GLU A 17 -4.84 4.32 -4.65
CA GLU A 17 -3.39 4.28 -4.63
C GLU A 17 -2.82 3.18 -5.54
N LEU A 18 -3.52 2.04 -5.69
CA LEU A 18 -3.07 0.95 -6.57
C LEU A 18 -3.01 1.36 -8.05
N ALA A 19 -3.78 2.37 -8.46
CA ALA A 19 -3.80 2.84 -9.85
C ALA A 19 -2.42 3.28 -10.35
N CYS A 20 -1.58 3.88 -9.49
CA CYS A 20 -0.25 4.33 -9.91
C CYS A 20 0.75 3.18 -10.09
N TYR A 21 0.43 1.97 -9.63
CA TYR A 21 1.29 0.78 -9.76
C TYR A 21 0.95 -0.10 -10.97
N LEU A 22 -0.12 0.22 -11.71
CA LEU A 22 -0.54 -0.54 -12.88
C LEU A 22 0.49 -0.40 -14.02
N GLN A 23 1.00 -1.52 -14.55
CA GLN A 23 2.08 -1.56 -15.53
C GLN A 23 1.60 -1.51 -16.99
N SER A 24 0.37 -1.92 -17.25
CA SER A 24 -0.19 -2.00 -18.59
C SER A 24 -1.67 -1.62 -18.58
N GLU A 25 -2.24 -1.43 -19.76
CA GLU A 25 -3.69 -1.35 -19.89
C GLU A 25 -4.35 -2.60 -19.34
N VAL A 26 -5.56 -2.41 -18.80
CA VAL A 26 -6.37 -3.50 -18.25
C VAL A 26 -6.73 -4.45 -19.39
N LEU A 27 -6.33 -5.71 -19.26
CA LEU A 27 -6.59 -6.72 -20.28
C LEU A 27 -7.94 -7.37 -20.03
N GLU A 28 -8.85 -7.28 -21.00
CA GLU A 28 -10.06 -8.11 -20.98
C GLU A 28 -9.68 -9.56 -21.33
N ILE A 29 -10.15 -10.50 -20.51
CA ILE A 29 -9.87 -11.92 -20.70
C ILE A 29 -11.16 -12.65 -21.08
N GLU A 30 -11.04 -13.58 -22.01
CA GLU A 30 -12.15 -14.45 -22.41
C GLU A 30 -12.14 -15.73 -21.58
N LEU A 31 -13.29 -16.04 -20.98
CA LEU A 31 -13.56 -17.28 -20.26
C LEU A 31 -14.73 -18.00 -20.96
N PRO A 32 -14.50 -18.78 -22.04
CA PRO A 32 -15.55 -19.33 -22.89
C PRO A 32 -16.56 -20.21 -22.14
N THR A 33 -16.09 -21.01 -21.17
CA THR A 33 -16.95 -21.86 -20.34
C THR A 33 -17.90 -21.03 -19.49
N ILE A 34 -17.42 -19.90 -18.94
CA ILE A 34 -18.25 -18.96 -18.18
C ILE A 34 -19.19 -18.19 -19.10
N GLN A 35 -18.73 -17.75 -20.28
CA GLN A 35 -19.60 -17.13 -21.28
C GLN A 35 -20.79 -18.03 -21.60
N ALA A 36 -20.55 -19.29 -21.94
CA ALA A 36 -21.60 -20.23 -22.31
C ALA A 36 -22.61 -20.44 -21.17
N LEU A 37 -22.11 -20.65 -19.94
CA LEU A 37 -22.97 -20.87 -18.78
C LEU A 37 -23.82 -19.63 -18.46
N VAL A 38 -23.19 -18.47 -18.35
CA VAL A 38 -23.88 -17.24 -17.97
C VAL A 38 -24.88 -16.81 -19.05
N THR A 39 -24.58 -17.03 -20.33
CA THR A 39 -25.52 -16.80 -21.44
C THR A 39 -26.76 -17.69 -21.32
N SER A 40 -26.59 -18.96 -20.91
CA SER A 40 -27.73 -19.89 -20.69
C SER A 40 -28.69 -19.41 -19.59
N TYR A 41 -28.20 -18.54 -18.70
CA TYR A 41 -28.99 -17.89 -17.65
C TYR A 41 -29.42 -16.46 -18.00
N ASN A 42 -29.33 -16.04 -19.27
CA ASN A 42 -29.59 -14.66 -19.70
C ASN A 42 -28.74 -13.61 -18.95
N GLY A 43 -27.56 -14.00 -18.48
CA GLY A 43 -26.62 -13.13 -17.81
C GLY A 43 -25.53 -12.60 -18.73
N GLN A 44 -24.62 -11.84 -18.15
CA GLN A 44 -23.37 -11.37 -18.78
C GLN A 44 -22.23 -11.52 -17.78
N TYR A 45 -20.99 -11.55 -18.25
CA TYR A 45 -19.84 -11.41 -17.35
C TYR A 45 -18.83 -10.44 -17.95
N LYS A 46 -17.94 -9.97 -17.10
CA LYS A 46 -16.78 -9.18 -17.44
C LYS A 46 -15.60 -9.74 -16.66
N ALA A 47 -14.51 -10.03 -17.35
CA ALA A 47 -13.30 -10.54 -16.74
C ALA A 47 -12.10 -9.69 -17.17
N GLN A 48 -11.38 -9.14 -16.19
CA GLN A 48 -10.34 -8.15 -16.38
C GLN A 48 -9.09 -8.53 -15.59
N LYS A 49 -7.93 -8.47 -16.24
CA LYS A 49 -6.63 -8.70 -15.63
C LYS A 49 -5.90 -7.38 -15.42
N TYR A 50 -5.35 -7.22 -14.21
CA TYR A 50 -4.58 -6.06 -13.79
C TYR A 50 -3.18 -6.53 -13.35
N ASP A 51 -2.17 -5.87 -13.91
CA ASP A 51 -0.77 -6.17 -13.64
C ASP A 51 -0.16 -5.04 -12.81
N TYR A 52 -0.08 -5.24 -11.50
CA TYR A 52 0.48 -4.26 -10.58
C TYR A 52 1.95 -4.59 -10.26
N GLN A 53 2.82 -3.60 -10.39
CA GLN A 53 4.18 -3.65 -9.85
C GLN A 53 4.17 -2.97 -8.49
N LEU A 54 3.91 -3.74 -7.42
CA LEU A 54 3.93 -3.21 -6.06
C LEU A 54 5.38 -3.05 -5.57
N PRO A 55 5.59 -2.31 -4.46
CA PRO A 55 6.93 -2.02 -3.95
C PRO A 55 7.74 -3.27 -3.57
N LEU A 56 7.04 -4.32 -3.13
CA LEU A 56 7.64 -5.55 -2.62
C LEU A 56 7.52 -6.74 -3.57
N GLY A 57 6.87 -6.58 -4.73
CA GLY A 57 6.68 -7.65 -5.70
C GLY A 57 5.55 -7.36 -6.71
N GLN A 58 5.26 -8.33 -7.57
CA GLN A 58 4.26 -8.21 -8.62
C GLN A 58 2.93 -8.83 -8.21
N LEU A 59 1.83 -8.09 -8.33
CA LEU A 59 0.48 -8.60 -8.11
C LEU A 59 -0.24 -8.72 -9.45
N GLN A 60 -0.60 -9.95 -9.82
CA GLN A 60 -1.44 -10.28 -10.94
C GLN A 60 -2.87 -10.48 -10.41
N LEU A 61 -3.71 -9.47 -10.58
CA LEU A 61 -5.08 -9.46 -10.07
C LEU A 61 -6.07 -9.73 -11.20
N LEU A 62 -6.90 -10.74 -11.03
CA LEU A 62 -8.00 -11.02 -11.94
C LEU A 62 -9.33 -10.63 -11.29
N ASN A 63 -10.07 -9.72 -11.92
CA ASN A 63 -11.41 -9.35 -11.49
C ASN A 63 -12.44 -10.02 -12.39
N LEU A 64 -13.33 -10.82 -11.81
CA LEU A 64 -14.46 -11.45 -12.52
C LEU A 64 -15.78 -10.95 -11.93
N SER A 65 -16.51 -10.18 -12.73
CA SER A 65 -17.86 -9.72 -12.45
C SER A 65 -18.87 -10.49 -13.27
N ILE A 66 -19.84 -11.14 -12.62
CA ILE A 66 -20.93 -11.87 -13.27
C ILE A 66 -22.25 -11.19 -12.95
N TYR A 67 -23.01 -10.88 -13.98
CA TYR A 67 -24.32 -10.25 -13.92
C TYR A 67 -25.38 -11.29 -14.25
N LEU A 68 -26.22 -11.64 -13.28
CA LEU A 68 -27.29 -12.62 -13.40
C LEU A 68 -28.66 -11.93 -13.28
N PRO A 69 -29.75 -12.50 -13.82
CA PRO A 69 -31.10 -12.03 -13.56
C PRO A 69 -31.49 -12.13 -12.07
N GLU A 70 -32.38 -11.26 -11.60
CA GLU A 70 -32.85 -11.26 -10.20
C GLU A 70 -33.68 -12.50 -9.81
N ASP A 71 -34.30 -13.17 -10.78
CA ASP A 71 -35.16 -14.35 -10.59
C ASP A 71 -34.38 -15.67 -10.63
N ILE A 72 -33.05 -15.62 -10.68
CA ILE A 72 -32.22 -16.82 -10.78
C ILE A 72 -32.27 -17.67 -9.49
N VAL A 73 -32.38 -18.99 -9.68
CA VAL A 73 -32.47 -19.96 -8.57
C VAL A 73 -31.11 -20.15 -7.91
N ALA A 74 -31.10 -20.33 -6.57
CA ALA A 74 -29.88 -20.47 -5.78
C ALA A 74 -28.92 -21.57 -6.28
N GLY A 75 -29.44 -22.70 -6.78
CA GLY A 75 -28.62 -23.78 -7.34
C GLY A 75 -27.79 -23.36 -8.56
N HIS A 76 -28.29 -22.42 -9.37
CA HIS A 76 -27.53 -21.88 -10.50
C HIS A 76 -26.39 -20.97 -10.04
N ILE A 77 -26.53 -20.29 -8.90
CA ILE A 77 -25.48 -19.43 -8.33
C ILE A 77 -24.28 -20.28 -7.92
N GLU A 78 -24.49 -21.43 -7.28
CA GLU A 78 -23.40 -22.34 -6.93
C GLU A 78 -22.73 -22.94 -8.17
N ASN A 79 -23.52 -23.27 -9.21
CA ASN A 79 -22.98 -23.74 -10.47
C ASN A 79 -22.10 -22.67 -11.16
N VAL A 80 -22.55 -21.41 -11.17
CA VAL A 80 -21.79 -20.26 -11.68
C VAL A 80 -20.49 -20.09 -10.90
N ARG A 81 -20.53 -20.17 -9.57
CA ARG A 81 -19.32 -20.07 -8.73
C ARG A 81 -18.31 -21.14 -9.08
N LYS A 82 -18.71 -22.41 -9.07
CA LYS A 82 -17.82 -23.53 -9.37
C LYS A 82 -17.18 -23.37 -10.75
N THR A 83 -18.01 -23.13 -11.77
CA THR A 83 -17.55 -22.96 -13.15
C THR A 83 -16.59 -21.76 -13.29
N ALA A 84 -16.83 -20.69 -12.53
CA ALA A 84 -16.00 -19.48 -12.58
C ALA A 84 -14.57 -19.79 -12.13
N ILE A 85 -14.44 -20.55 -11.05
CA ILE A 85 -13.13 -20.85 -10.48
C ILE A 85 -12.38 -21.86 -11.32
N GLU A 86 -13.06 -22.89 -11.83
CA GLU A 86 -12.47 -23.84 -12.78
C GLU A 86 -11.96 -23.08 -14.02
N SER A 87 -12.75 -22.14 -14.54
CA SER A 87 -12.37 -21.34 -15.70
C SER A 87 -11.18 -20.43 -15.43
N ILE A 88 -11.14 -19.76 -14.28
CA ILE A 88 -10.02 -18.90 -13.87
C ILE A 88 -8.75 -19.74 -13.67
N SER A 89 -8.88 -20.89 -13.01
CA SER A 89 -7.75 -21.77 -12.72
C SER A 89 -7.16 -22.36 -14.01
N ALA A 90 -8.02 -22.79 -14.94
CA ALA A 90 -7.62 -23.23 -16.27
C ALA A 90 -6.91 -22.12 -17.05
N TRP A 91 -7.48 -20.92 -17.08
CA TRP A 91 -6.88 -19.75 -17.73
C TRP A 91 -5.51 -19.41 -17.12
N ARG A 92 -5.39 -19.41 -15.79
CA ARG A 92 -4.11 -19.15 -15.09
C ARG A 92 -3.06 -20.19 -15.46
N ASN A 93 -3.42 -21.47 -15.45
CA ASN A 93 -2.47 -22.55 -15.74
C ASN A 93 -1.93 -22.46 -17.18
N ASP A 94 -2.82 -22.14 -18.12
CA ASP A 94 -2.45 -21.87 -19.50
C ASP A 94 -1.56 -20.61 -19.62
N TYR A 95 -1.91 -19.53 -18.93
CA TYR A 95 -1.09 -18.31 -18.86
C TYR A 95 0.32 -18.59 -18.31
N LEU A 96 0.43 -19.28 -17.17
CA LEU A 96 1.71 -19.66 -16.57
C LEU A 96 2.54 -20.56 -17.48
N THR A 97 1.91 -21.44 -18.25
CA THR A 97 2.59 -22.30 -19.23
C THR A 97 3.20 -21.49 -20.37
N ARG A 98 2.53 -20.42 -20.81
CA ARG A 98 2.98 -19.53 -21.89
C ARG A 98 4.04 -18.53 -21.45
N TYR A 99 4.06 -18.13 -20.18
CA TYR A 99 4.89 -17.03 -19.66
C TYR A 99 5.83 -17.47 -18.52
N LYS A 100 6.49 -18.63 -18.69
CA LYS A 100 7.37 -19.27 -17.69
C LYS A 100 8.54 -18.42 -17.16
N ASP A 101 8.90 -17.32 -17.82
CA ASP A 101 10.15 -16.58 -17.53
C ASP A 101 10.00 -15.37 -16.58
N LYS A 102 8.87 -15.17 -15.90
CA LYS A 102 8.62 -14.02 -15.00
C LYS A 102 8.18 -14.43 -13.58
N ILE A 103 9.02 -15.20 -12.87
CA ILE A 103 8.58 -15.91 -11.65
C ILE A 103 9.03 -15.26 -10.33
N GLU A 104 10.01 -14.37 -10.30
CA GLU A 104 10.48 -13.88 -8.98
C GLU A 104 9.51 -12.88 -8.34
N ALA A 105 9.02 -13.25 -7.15
CA ALA A 105 8.12 -12.48 -6.30
C ALA A 105 6.81 -12.04 -6.98
N THR A 106 6.09 -12.97 -7.63
CA THR A 106 4.73 -12.72 -8.16
C THR A 106 3.66 -13.39 -7.31
N THR A 107 2.59 -12.64 -6.99
CA THR A 107 1.38 -13.15 -6.35
C THR A 107 0.21 -13.10 -7.31
N TYR A 108 -0.58 -14.18 -7.34
CA TYR A 108 -1.80 -14.26 -8.14
C TYR A 108 -3.02 -14.19 -7.23
N ALA A 109 -3.93 -13.27 -7.52
CA ALA A 109 -5.19 -13.13 -6.82
C ALA A 109 -6.35 -13.04 -7.80
N ALA A 110 -7.51 -13.60 -7.47
CA ALA A 110 -8.74 -13.40 -8.20
C ALA A 110 -9.85 -12.90 -7.26
N VAL A 111 -10.56 -11.87 -7.72
CA VAL A 111 -11.70 -11.25 -7.02
C VAL A 111 -12.96 -11.58 -7.79
N PHE A 112 -13.94 -12.12 -7.07
CA PHE A 112 -15.17 -12.62 -7.64
C PHE A 112 -16.39 -11.84 -7.15
N ASP A 113 -17.15 -11.34 -8.10
CA ASP A 113 -18.30 -10.47 -7.87
C ASP A 113 -19.52 -11.01 -8.64
N ILE A 114 -20.56 -11.46 -7.92
CA ILE A 114 -21.85 -11.78 -8.54
C ILE A 114 -22.81 -10.66 -8.22
N GLN A 115 -23.44 -10.13 -9.26
CA GLN A 115 -24.47 -9.10 -9.15
C GLN A 115 -25.76 -9.61 -9.80
N PHE A 116 -26.88 -9.39 -9.12
CA PHE A 116 -28.19 -9.49 -9.75
C PHE A 116 -28.54 -8.17 -10.41
N ARG A 117 -28.85 -8.20 -11.70
CA ARG A 117 -29.20 -7.01 -12.48
C ARG A 117 -30.71 -6.93 -12.65
N ASN A 118 -31.32 -5.86 -12.15
CA ASN A 118 -32.69 -5.53 -12.50
C ASN A 118 -32.67 -4.68 -13.77
N ILE A 119 -33.07 -5.27 -14.89
CA ILE A 119 -33.06 -4.64 -16.21
C ILE A 119 -34.07 -3.47 -16.28
N TYR A 120 -35.12 -3.50 -15.46
CA TYR A 120 -36.18 -2.49 -15.44
C TYR A 120 -35.84 -1.27 -14.58
N GLN A 121 -35.04 -1.45 -13.51
CA GLN A 121 -34.69 -0.39 -12.56
C GLN A 121 -33.26 0.13 -12.75
N ASN A 122 -32.47 -0.48 -13.64
CA ASN A 122 -31.03 -0.23 -13.80
C ASN A 122 -30.27 -0.24 -12.47
N THR A 123 -30.70 -1.10 -11.55
CA THR A 123 -30.07 -1.30 -10.24
C THR A 123 -29.42 -2.68 -10.20
N SER A 124 -28.30 -2.78 -9.49
CA SER A 124 -27.60 -4.04 -9.24
C SER A 124 -27.58 -4.36 -7.74
N LYS A 125 -27.86 -5.62 -7.39
CA LYS A 125 -27.73 -6.12 -6.02
C LYS A 125 -26.59 -7.13 -5.96
N ARG A 126 -25.60 -6.88 -5.10
CA ARG A 126 -24.42 -7.75 -4.97
C ARG A 126 -24.71 -8.95 -4.06
N VAL A 127 -24.22 -10.10 -4.46
CA VAL A 127 -24.24 -11.32 -3.65
C VAL A 127 -22.99 -11.35 -2.77
N LYS A 128 -23.16 -11.53 -1.46
CA LYS A 128 -22.03 -11.81 -0.60
C LYS A 128 -21.46 -13.20 -0.92
N ASN A 129 -20.22 -13.23 -1.39
CA ASN A 129 -19.52 -14.47 -1.75
C ASN A 129 -18.57 -14.87 -0.63
N ASN A 130 -18.98 -15.78 0.25
CA ASN A 130 -18.11 -16.39 1.23
C ASN A 130 -17.39 -17.58 0.58
N LEU A 131 -16.21 -17.36 0.00
CA LEU A 131 -15.43 -18.39 -0.71
C LEU A 131 -14.60 -19.29 0.23
N ILE A 132 -14.92 -19.31 1.52
CA ILE A 132 -14.15 -19.99 2.60
C ILE A 132 -14.97 -21.14 3.21
N SER A 133 -16.02 -21.60 2.55
CA SER A 133 -16.77 -22.76 3.04
C SER A 133 -15.99 -24.06 2.79
N ASN A 134 -16.06 -25.00 3.75
CA ASN A 134 -15.36 -26.29 3.69
C ASN A 134 -15.67 -27.05 2.39
N ALA A 135 -16.94 -27.04 1.95
CA ALA A 135 -17.36 -27.66 0.69
C ALA A 135 -16.74 -27.03 -0.58
N PHE A 136 -16.33 -25.76 -0.50
CA PHE A 136 -15.74 -25.02 -1.60
C PHE A 136 -14.23 -25.28 -1.70
N ILE A 137 -13.52 -25.29 -0.57
CA ILE A 137 -12.09 -25.63 -0.50
C ILE A 137 -11.85 -27.10 -0.84
N ASP A 138 -12.70 -28.03 -0.38
CA ASP A 138 -12.57 -29.46 -0.69
C ASP A 138 -12.64 -29.73 -2.20
N SER A 139 -13.49 -28.98 -2.93
CA SER A 139 -13.60 -29.08 -4.39
C SER A 139 -12.43 -28.46 -5.17
N LEU A 140 -11.65 -27.59 -4.52
CA LEU A 140 -10.53 -26.83 -5.12
C LEU A 140 -9.14 -27.28 -4.64
N SER A 141 -9.10 -28.13 -3.61
CA SER A 141 -7.89 -28.58 -2.92
C SER A 141 -6.87 -29.23 -3.86
N SER A 142 -7.29 -29.89 -4.94
CA SER A 142 -6.37 -30.51 -5.90
C SER A 142 -5.66 -29.50 -6.83
N GLU A 143 -6.25 -28.33 -7.11
CA GLU A 143 -5.68 -27.34 -8.05
C GLU A 143 -4.99 -26.16 -7.36
N ILE A 144 -5.45 -25.77 -6.17
CA ILE A 144 -4.85 -24.66 -5.39
C ILE A 144 -3.51 -25.09 -4.78
N HIS A 145 -3.36 -26.36 -4.39
CA HIS A 145 -2.14 -26.89 -3.76
C HIS A 145 -1.10 -27.44 -4.75
N ALA A 146 -1.46 -27.66 -6.03
CA ALA A 146 -0.60 -28.34 -7.00
C ALA A 146 0.39 -27.41 -7.74
N SER A 147 0.20 -26.08 -7.69
CA SER A 147 1.06 -25.13 -8.40
C SER A 147 2.09 -24.46 -7.48
N GLU A 148 3.32 -24.27 -7.96
CA GLU A 148 4.36 -23.47 -7.28
C GLU A 148 3.89 -22.03 -6.95
N LEU A 149 2.93 -21.50 -7.72
CA LEU A 149 2.34 -20.16 -7.56
C LEU A 149 0.81 -20.26 -7.32
N PRO A 150 0.38 -20.48 -6.08
CA PRO A 150 -1.03 -20.69 -5.73
C PRO A 150 -1.88 -19.44 -5.98
N LEU A 151 -3.08 -19.65 -6.53
CA LEU A 151 -4.06 -18.59 -6.80
C LEU A 151 -4.88 -18.32 -5.55
N GLN A 152 -4.87 -17.07 -5.11
CA GLN A 152 -5.65 -16.62 -3.97
C GLN A 152 -7.02 -16.12 -4.42
N LEU A 153 -8.09 -16.78 -3.98
CA LEU A 153 -9.47 -16.41 -4.32
C LEU A 153 -10.10 -15.52 -3.25
N PHE A 154 -10.82 -14.48 -3.66
CA PHE A 154 -11.51 -13.53 -2.79
C PHE A 154 -12.91 -13.22 -3.32
N GLY A 155 -13.90 -13.12 -2.45
CA GLY A 155 -15.16 -12.46 -2.78
C GLY A 155 -14.96 -10.94 -2.87
N TRP A 156 -15.77 -10.24 -3.67
CA TRP A 156 -15.68 -8.78 -3.79
C TRP A 156 -15.74 -8.06 -2.43
N HIS A 157 -16.67 -8.45 -1.55
CA HIS A 157 -16.79 -7.85 -0.22
C HIS A 157 -15.53 -8.06 0.63
N ASP A 158 -14.94 -9.26 0.57
CA ASP A 158 -13.73 -9.57 1.33
C ASP A 158 -12.53 -8.78 0.79
N TRP A 159 -12.40 -8.66 -0.53
CA TRP A 159 -11.39 -7.81 -1.14
C TRP A 159 -11.51 -6.35 -0.70
N GLN A 160 -12.73 -5.81 -0.68
CA GLN A 160 -12.96 -4.45 -0.19
C GLN A 160 -12.63 -4.29 1.30
N LEU A 161 -12.92 -5.30 2.13
CA LEU A 161 -12.51 -5.32 3.54
C LEU A 161 -10.98 -5.31 3.69
N ILE A 162 -10.27 -6.10 2.88
CA ILE A 162 -8.80 -6.14 2.85
C ILE A 162 -8.25 -4.75 2.50
N LEU A 163 -8.71 -4.16 1.39
CA LEU A 163 -8.20 -2.85 0.96
C LEU A 163 -8.44 -1.75 2.01
N ARG A 164 -9.58 -1.79 2.69
CA ARG A 164 -9.93 -0.82 3.74
C ARG A 164 -9.13 -0.98 5.02
N ALA A 165 -8.73 -2.20 5.37
CA ALA A 165 -8.06 -2.48 6.63
C ALA A 165 -6.53 -2.33 6.55
N LEU A 166 -5.93 -2.62 5.38
CA LEU A 166 -4.48 -2.63 5.24
C LEU A 166 -3.88 -1.26 4.95
N HIS A 167 -4.67 -0.37 4.32
CA HIS A 167 -4.36 1.04 4.03
C HIS A 167 -3.14 1.33 3.12
N THR A 168 -2.16 0.42 2.98
CA THR A 168 -0.96 0.65 2.15
C THR A 168 -0.68 -0.51 1.18
N PRO A 169 0.02 -0.25 0.05
CA PRO A 169 0.44 -1.30 -0.87
C PRO A 169 1.39 -2.33 -0.26
N CYS A 170 2.27 -1.90 0.66
CA CYS A 170 3.23 -2.79 1.32
C CYS A 170 2.52 -3.76 2.28
N GLU A 171 1.52 -3.27 3.01
CA GLU A 171 0.71 -4.12 3.89
C GLU A 171 -0.18 -5.08 3.09
N LEU A 172 -0.71 -4.66 1.93
CA LEU A 172 -1.41 -5.56 1.00
C LEU A 172 -0.51 -6.72 0.57
N TRP A 173 0.71 -6.42 0.12
CA TRP A 173 1.67 -7.45 -0.29
C TRP A 173 1.97 -8.43 0.85
N ARG A 174 2.33 -7.91 2.03
CA ARG A 174 2.64 -8.72 3.22
C ARG A 174 1.44 -9.57 3.66
N PHE A 175 0.23 -9.03 3.61
CA PHE A 175 -0.99 -9.77 3.93
C PHE A 175 -1.21 -10.94 2.97
N LEU A 176 -1.03 -10.73 1.66
CA LEU A 176 -1.17 -11.79 0.67
C LEU A 176 -0.14 -12.92 0.89
N GLN A 177 1.08 -12.60 1.28
CA GLN A 177 2.09 -13.60 1.68
C GLN A 177 1.71 -14.31 2.98
N TYR A 178 1.22 -13.57 3.97
CA TYR A 178 0.79 -14.11 5.25
C TYR A 178 -0.37 -15.10 5.08
N ARG A 179 -1.41 -14.71 4.32
CA ARG A 179 -2.56 -15.56 4.02
C ARG A 179 -2.12 -16.84 3.31
N LEU A 180 -1.19 -16.73 2.37
CA LEU A 180 -0.66 -17.90 1.69
C LEU A 180 0.10 -18.85 2.62
N GLY A 181 0.92 -18.32 3.53
CA GLY A 181 1.62 -19.12 4.54
C GLY A 181 0.67 -19.88 5.48
N GLN A 182 -0.48 -19.29 5.83
CA GLN A 182 -1.51 -19.98 6.64
C GLN A 182 -2.08 -21.21 5.93
N TRP A 183 -2.23 -21.15 4.60
CA TRP A 183 -2.74 -22.28 3.79
C TRP A 183 -1.73 -23.41 3.63
N GLN A 184 -0.43 -23.12 3.63
CA GLN A 184 0.62 -24.15 3.54
C GLN A 184 0.83 -24.91 4.86
N HIS A 185 0.41 -24.34 5.99
CA HIS A 185 0.56 -24.92 7.33
C HIS A 185 -0.71 -25.57 7.89
N THR A 186 -1.82 -25.50 7.16
CA THR A 186 -3.06 -26.20 7.54
C THR A 186 -2.97 -27.64 7.07
N ASP A 187 -2.50 -28.54 7.94
CA ASP A 187 -2.67 -29.98 7.73
C ASP A 187 -4.14 -30.28 7.44
N ASN A 188 -4.39 -31.21 6.49
CA ASN A 188 -5.73 -31.66 6.04
C ASN A 188 -6.70 -32.07 7.18
N SER A 189 -6.26 -32.11 8.43
CA SER A 189 -7.03 -32.41 9.64
C SER A 189 -7.62 -31.19 10.36
N ARG A 190 -7.35 -29.95 9.91
CA ARG A 190 -7.83 -28.69 10.55
C ARG A 190 -8.75 -27.82 9.69
N ILE A 191 -9.49 -28.43 8.77
CA ILE A 191 -10.50 -27.75 7.94
C ILE A 191 -11.64 -27.15 8.79
N ASP A 192 -11.80 -27.58 10.05
CA ASP A 192 -12.87 -27.14 10.96
C ASP A 192 -12.70 -25.74 11.60
N SER A 193 -11.63 -24.99 11.32
CA SER A 193 -11.47 -23.63 11.88
C SER A 193 -11.03 -22.58 10.86
N LEU A 194 -11.58 -22.63 9.64
CA LEU A 194 -11.36 -21.55 8.67
C LEU A 194 -11.93 -20.24 9.22
N LYS A 195 -11.03 -19.33 9.60
CA LYS A 195 -11.37 -17.99 10.07
C LYS A 195 -12.00 -17.19 8.94
N SER A 196 -12.93 -16.30 9.27
CA SER A 196 -13.43 -15.31 8.29
C SER A 196 -12.28 -14.40 7.84
N GLU A 197 -12.37 -13.81 6.64
CA GLU A 197 -11.33 -12.88 6.15
C GLU A 197 -11.09 -11.73 7.12
N GLY A 198 -12.16 -11.18 7.71
CA GLY A 198 -12.03 -10.16 8.76
C GLY A 198 -11.19 -10.62 9.96
N ALA A 199 -11.31 -11.88 10.38
CA ALA A 199 -10.50 -12.43 11.45
C ALA A 199 -9.04 -12.70 11.01
N VAL A 200 -8.80 -13.15 9.78
CA VAL A 200 -7.45 -13.32 9.22
C VAL A 200 -6.72 -11.97 9.11
N ILE A 201 -7.42 -10.93 8.64
CA ILE A 201 -6.91 -9.55 8.59
C ILE A 201 -6.56 -9.07 10.00
N ALA A 202 -7.46 -9.29 10.97
CA ALA A 202 -7.21 -8.89 12.35
C ALA A 202 -6.00 -9.63 12.93
N ASP A 203 -5.86 -10.93 12.70
CA ASP A 203 -4.68 -11.70 13.14
C ASP A 203 -3.40 -11.16 12.50
N PHE A 204 -3.42 -10.86 11.20
CA PHE A 204 -2.28 -10.28 10.48
C PHE A 204 -1.87 -8.94 11.10
N LEU A 205 -2.81 -8.01 11.25
CA LEU A 205 -2.54 -6.68 11.81
C LEU A 205 -2.14 -6.73 13.29
N ASN A 206 -2.52 -7.78 14.02
CA ASN A 206 -2.11 -8.06 15.40
C ASN A 206 -0.83 -8.92 15.50
N ASN A 207 -0.26 -9.37 14.39
CA ASN A 207 0.98 -10.14 14.40
C ASN A 207 2.20 -9.21 14.59
N PRO A 208 3.07 -9.43 15.59
CA PRO A 208 4.29 -8.63 15.78
C PRO A 208 5.19 -8.55 14.54
N ALA A 209 5.10 -9.53 13.63
CA ALA A 209 5.82 -9.55 12.36
C ALA A 209 5.50 -8.35 11.45
N VAL A 210 4.37 -7.66 11.65
CA VAL A 210 4.04 -6.41 10.92
C VAL A 210 5.12 -5.34 11.11
N PHE A 211 5.83 -5.34 12.24
CA PHE A 211 6.92 -4.40 12.51
C PHE A 211 8.31 -4.90 12.09
N ALA A 212 8.43 -6.11 11.54
CA ALA A 212 9.74 -6.72 11.28
C ALA A 212 10.61 -5.86 10.35
N GLN A 213 10.04 -5.31 9.27
CA GLN A 213 10.74 -4.42 8.34
C GLN A 213 11.19 -3.12 9.03
N ALA A 214 10.28 -2.48 9.77
CA ALA A 214 10.58 -1.25 10.49
C ALA A 214 11.70 -1.47 11.51
N ILE A 215 11.70 -2.59 12.25
CA ILE A 215 12.76 -2.96 13.20
C ILE A 215 14.09 -3.20 12.47
N ALA A 216 14.08 -3.88 11.33
CA ALA A 216 15.28 -4.11 10.54
C ALA A 216 15.91 -2.79 10.07
N ILE A 217 15.09 -1.83 9.62
CA ILE A 217 15.55 -0.50 9.22
C ILE A 217 16.03 0.31 10.42
N ASP A 218 15.30 0.31 11.54
CA ASP A 218 15.69 1.02 12.76
C ASP A 218 17.09 0.58 13.24
N ASN A 219 17.35 -0.73 13.23
CA ASN A 219 18.67 -1.29 13.54
C ASN A 219 19.74 -0.88 12.52
N ALA A 220 19.39 -0.80 11.23
CA ALA A 220 20.31 -0.33 10.20
C ALA A 220 20.64 1.16 10.37
N LEU A 221 19.66 2.01 10.70
CA LEU A 221 19.87 3.43 10.98
C LEU A 221 20.81 3.64 12.18
N ILE A 222 20.66 2.84 13.24
CA ILE A 222 21.58 2.85 14.38
C ILE A 222 22.99 2.45 13.96
N LYS A 223 23.12 1.39 13.16
CA LYS A 223 24.41 0.94 12.62
C LYS A 223 25.09 2.03 11.79
N TYR A 224 24.31 2.82 11.04
CA TYR A 224 24.78 3.95 10.26
C TYR A 224 24.97 5.24 11.06
N LYS A 225 24.72 5.24 12.38
CA LYS A 225 24.78 6.42 13.26
C LYS A 225 23.87 7.56 12.81
N MET A 226 22.80 7.21 12.09
CA MET A 226 21.71 8.12 11.77
C MET A 226 20.74 8.26 12.94
N GLN A 227 20.80 7.32 13.88
CA GLN A 227 19.98 7.28 15.07
C GLN A 227 20.77 6.70 16.25
N ASP A 228 20.72 7.32 17.42
CA ASP A 228 21.50 6.87 18.58
C ASP A 228 20.84 5.72 19.35
N LYS A 229 19.50 5.70 19.36
CA LYS A 229 18.68 4.77 20.15
C LYS A 229 17.50 4.31 19.33
N PRO A 230 16.95 3.10 19.56
CA PRO A 230 15.81 2.63 18.79
C PRO A 230 14.59 3.56 18.93
N ASN A 231 13.76 3.61 17.90
CA ASN A 231 12.58 4.48 17.89
C ASN A 231 11.62 4.05 19.01
N SER A 232 11.32 4.96 19.93
CA SER A 232 10.52 4.65 21.12
C SER A 232 9.08 4.30 20.80
N ALA A 233 8.49 4.90 19.76
CA ALA A 233 7.15 4.55 19.29
C ALA A 233 7.15 3.14 18.69
N LEU A 234 8.15 2.80 17.86
CA LEU A 234 8.29 1.46 17.30
C LEU A 234 8.38 0.39 18.39
N ILE A 235 9.25 0.60 19.39
CA ILE A 235 9.39 -0.31 20.52
C ILE A 235 8.06 -0.44 21.27
N ALA A 236 7.42 0.67 21.62
CA ALA A 236 6.19 0.67 22.41
C ALA A 236 5.06 -0.07 21.69
N MET A 237 4.89 0.15 20.38
CA MET A 237 3.88 -0.51 19.57
C MET A 237 4.16 -2.00 19.41
N ALA A 238 5.40 -2.38 19.07
CA ALA A 238 5.79 -3.78 18.92
C ALA A 238 5.62 -4.56 20.24
N LEU A 239 5.97 -3.96 21.38
CA LEU A 239 5.77 -4.55 22.70
C LEU A 239 4.30 -4.67 23.07
N ALA A 240 3.50 -3.63 22.84
CA ALA A 240 2.06 -3.66 23.10
C ALA A 240 1.37 -4.78 22.30
N GLN A 241 1.78 -4.98 21.05
CA GLN A 241 1.27 -6.04 20.19
C GLN A 241 1.72 -7.43 20.64
N LYS A 242 3.01 -7.60 20.94
CA LYS A 242 3.57 -8.86 21.44
C LYS A 242 2.96 -9.29 22.78
N SER A 243 2.65 -8.32 23.65
CA SER A 243 2.04 -8.57 24.96
C SER A 243 0.51 -8.63 24.92
N GLN A 244 -0.11 -8.44 23.75
CA GLN A 244 -1.58 -8.36 23.61
C GLN A 244 -2.19 -7.31 24.57
N SER A 245 -1.48 -6.20 24.78
CA SER A 245 -1.93 -5.11 25.65
C SER A 245 -3.20 -4.47 25.10
N THR A 246 -4.07 -3.97 25.98
CA THR A 246 -5.25 -3.16 25.61
C THR A 246 -4.88 -1.90 24.81
N THR A 247 -3.63 -1.43 24.93
CA THR A 247 -3.10 -0.29 24.16
C THR A 247 -2.77 -0.61 22.71
N SER A 248 -2.66 -1.89 22.33
CA SER A 248 -2.38 -2.31 20.95
C SER A 248 -3.43 -1.81 19.96
N GLN A 249 -4.71 -1.92 20.32
CA GLN A 249 -5.83 -1.45 19.51
C GLN A 249 -5.77 0.07 19.28
N MET A 250 -5.40 0.84 20.31
CA MET A 250 -5.20 2.29 20.18
C MET A 250 -4.07 2.60 19.19
N TYR A 251 -2.95 1.86 19.24
CA TYR A 251 -1.86 2.07 18.29
C TYR A 251 -2.25 1.71 16.86
N GLN A 252 -2.96 0.61 16.65
CA GLN A 252 -3.50 0.24 15.34
C GLN A 252 -4.42 1.31 14.77
N GLN A 253 -5.34 1.85 15.58
CA GLN A 253 -6.22 2.94 15.18
C GLN A 253 -5.41 4.20 14.78
N ARG A 254 -4.36 4.54 15.54
CA ARG A 254 -3.49 5.67 15.21
C ARG A 254 -2.72 5.46 13.91
N MET A 255 -2.22 4.25 13.65
CA MET A 255 -1.55 3.92 12.39
C MET A 255 -2.52 3.99 11.21
N ALA A 256 -3.72 3.43 11.36
CA ALA A 256 -4.77 3.49 10.34
C ALA A 256 -5.18 4.93 10.01
N GLN A 257 -5.40 5.76 11.04
CA GLN A 257 -5.72 7.19 10.88
C GLN A 257 -4.59 7.93 10.17
N ALA A 258 -3.33 7.71 10.60
CA ALA A 258 -2.18 8.32 9.94
C ALA A 258 -2.06 7.90 8.48
N ALA A 259 -2.29 6.62 8.17
CA ALA A 259 -2.26 6.13 6.80
C ALA A 259 -3.30 6.82 5.92
N VAL A 260 -4.54 6.96 6.41
CA VAL A 260 -5.61 7.69 5.71
C VAL A 260 -5.24 9.16 5.48
N LEU A 261 -4.74 9.85 6.51
CA LEU A 261 -4.37 11.26 6.40
C LEU A 261 -3.22 11.46 5.40
N TRP A 262 -2.24 10.56 5.42
CA TRP A 262 -1.17 10.54 4.42
C TRP A 262 -1.74 10.41 3.01
N SER A 263 -2.59 9.41 2.76
CA SER A 263 -3.24 9.22 1.46
C SER A 263 -4.00 10.45 0.98
N GLN A 264 -4.78 11.07 1.88
CA GLN A 264 -5.54 12.29 1.58
C GLN A 264 -4.61 13.45 1.21
N MET A 265 -3.56 13.68 2.01
CA MET A 265 -2.58 14.73 1.80
C MET A 265 -1.89 14.57 0.44
N ILE A 266 -1.41 13.36 0.13
CA ILE A 266 -0.79 13.07 -1.17
C ILE A 266 -1.78 13.28 -2.31
N SER A 267 -3.00 12.75 -2.20
CA SER A 267 -4.04 12.90 -3.24
C SER A 267 -4.36 14.37 -3.52
N GLN A 268 -4.44 15.21 -2.48
CA GLN A 268 -4.67 16.64 -2.63
C GLN A 268 -3.48 17.35 -3.30
N MET A 269 -2.24 17.03 -2.91
CA MET A 269 -1.05 17.59 -3.55
C MET A 269 -0.99 17.23 -5.04
N LEU A 270 -1.27 15.96 -5.39
CA LEU A 270 -1.30 15.49 -6.77
C LEU A 270 -2.40 16.16 -7.59
N LYS A 271 -3.59 16.34 -7.00
CA LYS A 271 -4.70 17.06 -7.65
C LYS A 271 -4.31 18.51 -7.97
N ARG A 272 -3.75 19.24 -6.98
CA ARG A 272 -3.26 20.61 -7.18
C ARG A 272 -2.17 20.68 -8.24
N TYR A 273 -1.26 19.71 -8.27
CA TYR A 273 -0.23 19.62 -9.31
C TYR A 273 -0.84 19.45 -10.71
N SER A 274 -1.79 18.54 -10.88
CA SER A 274 -2.52 18.33 -12.14
C SER A 274 -3.25 19.61 -12.60
N ASP A 275 -3.96 20.26 -11.69
CA ASP A 275 -4.74 21.47 -11.97
C ASP A 275 -3.84 22.66 -12.37
N ASN A 276 -2.65 22.77 -11.77
CA ASN A 276 -1.66 23.80 -12.09
C ASN A 276 -0.85 23.47 -13.36
N GLY A 277 -0.59 22.18 -13.64
CA GLY A 277 0.07 21.70 -14.84
C GLY A 277 -0.74 21.94 -16.12
N GLN A 278 -2.07 22.03 -16.03
CA GLN A 278 -2.89 22.46 -17.17
C GLN A 278 -2.73 23.96 -17.52
N LYS A 279 -2.19 24.78 -16.60
CA LYS A 279 -2.02 26.24 -16.78
C LYS A 279 -0.62 26.66 -17.27
N LYS A 280 0.39 25.78 -17.20
CA LYS A 280 1.76 26.05 -17.69
C LYS A 280 2.10 25.05 -18.80
N ASN A 281 2.73 25.54 -19.88
CA ASN A 281 3.01 24.77 -21.11
C ASN A 281 3.50 23.33 -20.82
N LYS A 282 2.83 22.36 -21.47
CA LYS A 282 2.96 20.89 -21.33
C LYS A 282 4.34 20.29 -21.64
N GLN A 283 5.40 21.06 -21.82
CA GLN A 283 6.65 20.57 -22.41
C GLN A 283 7.66 19.95 -21.42
N ASP A 284 7.57 20.20 -20.11
CA ASP A 284 8.67 19.82 -19.20
C ASP A 284 8.46 18.57 -18.33
N PHE A 285 7.26 17.96 -18.31
CA PHE A 285 7.01 16.85 -17.38
C PHE A 285 6.24 15.70 -18.05
N SER A 286 6.95 14.64 -18.42
CA SER A 286 6.33 13.39 -18.90
C SER A 286 5.53 12.72 -17.79
N ALA A 287 4.34 12.19 -18.10
CA ALA A 287 3.47 11.44 -17.18
C ALA A 287 4.18 10.30 -16.41
N ILE A 288 5.23 9.73 -17.00
CA ILE A 288 6.08 8.69 -16.39
C ILE A 288 6.78 9.20 -15.11
N ASN A 289 7.15 10.48 -15.05
CA ASN A 289 7.79 11.06 -13.87
C ASN A 289 6.78 11.20 -12.72
N LEU A 290 5.54 11.58 -13.00
CA LEU A 290 4.51 11.72 -11.96
C LEU A 290 4.14 10.37 -11.33
N ALA A 291 3.89 9.34 -12.14
CA ALA A 291 3.55 8.00 -11.65
C ALA A 291 4.69 7.42 -10.78
N TYR A 292 5.94 7.59 -11.21
CA TYR A 292 7.10 7.19 -10.42
C TYR A 292 7.15 7.91 -9.06
N TRP A 293 6.92 9.22 -9.02
CA TRP A 293 6.93 9.99 -7.77
C TRP A 293 5.80 9.59 -6.84
N GLN A 294 4.60 9.34 -7.39
CA GLN A 294 3.47 8.82 -6.64
C GLN A 294 3.83 7.50 -5.96
N GLN A 295 4.45 6.57 -6.69
CA GLN A 295 4.89 5.30 -6.13
C GLN A 295 5.88 5.50 -4.97
N GLN A 296 6.88 6.39 -5.11
CA GLN A 296 7.89 6.63 -4.06
C GLN A 296 7.34 7.21 -2.74
N ILE A 297 6.15 7.80 -2.76
CA ILE A 297 5.53 8.42 -1.57
C ILE A 297 4.42 7.52 -1.00
N LEU A 298 3.71 6.79 -1.87
CA LEU A 298 2.62 5.90 -1.48
C LEU A 298 3.14 4.54 -1.01
N ASP A 299 4.36 4.16 -1.35
CA ASP A 299 4.99 2.91 -0.92
C ASP A 299 5.51 2.93 0.54
N GLU A 300 5.05 3.87 1.36
CA GLU A 300 5.37 3.93 2.79
C GLU A 300 4.49 2.99 3.61
N SER A 301 5.11 2.24 4.53
CA SER A 301 4.42 1.36 5.48
C SER A 301 3.54 2.11 6.48
N LEU A 302 2.60 1.41 7.10
CA LEU A 302 1.76 1.93 8.19
C LEU A 302 2.58 2.66 9.27
N PHE A 303 3.72 2.11 9.68
CA PHE A 303 4.57 2.71 10.70
C PHE A 303 5.29 3.97 10.17
N SER A 304 5.77 3.95 8.93
CA SER A 304 6.40 5.13 8.31
C SER A 304 5.41 6.29 8.21
N ARG A 305 4.19 6.02 7.72
CA ARG A 305 3.11 7.01 7.64
C ARG A 305 2.73 7.53 9.04
N HIS A 306 2.72 6.66 10.05
CA HIS A 306 2.50 7.05 11.45
C HIS A 306 3.52 8.06 11.96
N GLU A 307 4.81 7.81 11.76
CA GLU A 307 5.87 8.71 12.22
C GLU A 307 5.83 10.05 11.49
N LEU A 308 5.65 10.04 10.17
CA LEU A 308 5.60 11.24 9.34
C LEU A 308 4.41 12.15 9.73
N ILE A 309 3.20 11.58 9.79
CA ILE A 309 1.99 12.32 10.20
C ILE A 309 2.08 12.73 11.68
N GLY A 310 2.64 11.86 12.53
CA GLY A 310 2.87 12.17 13.94
C GLY A 310 3.72 13.42 14.14
N THR A 311 4.70 13.66 13.26
CA THR A 311 5.52 14.87 13.30
C THR A 311 4.77 16.12 12.89
N LEU A 312 3.88 16.05 11.89
CA LEU A 312 2.98 17.16 11.56
C LEU A 312 2.09 17.53 12.75
N TYR A 313 1.51 16.55 13.45
CA TYR A 313 0.65 16.79 14.62
C TYR A 313 1.39 17.33 15.85
N LYS A 314 2.72 17.18 15.91
CA LYS A 314 3.53 17.77 16.99
C LYS A 314 3.79 19.26 16.78
N HIS A 315 3.72 19.76 15.54
CA HIS A 315 4.04 21.17 15.24
C HIS A 315 3.20 22.18 16.05
N PRO A 316 1.86 22.08 16.13
CA PRO A 316 1.05 23.03 16.90
C PRO A 316 1.37 23.03 18.41
N LYS A 317 2.02 21.99 18.92
CA LYS A 317 2.41 21.83 20.33
C LYS A 317 3.84 22.29 20.62
N GLN A 318 4.58 22.73 19.60
CA GLN A 318 5.92 23.27 19.78
C GLN A 318 5.88 24.63 20.46
N GLN A 319 7.02 25.00 21.06
CA GLN A 319 7.19 26.32 21.67
C GLN A 319 6.97 27.41 20.61
N GLN A 320 6.30 28.50 20.99
CA GLN A 320 5.96 29.59 20.08
C GLN A 320 7.19 30.13 19.35
N GLN A 321 8.29 30.35 20.07
CA GLN A 321 9.55 30.80 19.48
C GLN A 321 10.06 29.87 18.36
N LEU A 322 9.94 28.56 18.52
CA LEU A 322 10.37 27.59 17.51
C LEU A 322 9.46 27.62 16.28
N ARG A 323 8.15 27.84 16.45
CA ARG A 323 7.21 28.01 15.34
C ARG A 323 7.45 29.31 14.56
N GLU A 324 7.75 30.39 15.27
CA GLU A 324 8.07 31.69 14.65
C GLU A 324 9.38 31.63 13.85
N GLN A 325 10.40 30.97 14.39
CA GLN A 325 11.71 30.83 13.75
C GLN A 325 11.74 29.81 12.62
N GLY A 326 10.81 28.84 12.62
CA GLY A 326 10.88 27.69 11.72
C GLY A 326 11.97 26.70 12.13
N TYR A 327 11.84 25.46 11.68
CA TYR A 327 12.78 24.39 12.03
C TYR A 327 12.72 23.23 11.05
N VAL A 328 13.75 22.38 11.11
CA VAL A 328 13.87 21.18 10.27
C VAL A 328 13.79 19.93 11.14
N VAL A 329 13.03 18.95 10.68
CA VAL A 329 13.02 17.60 11.24
C VAL A 329 13.45 16.61 10.17
N HIS A 330 14.44 15.80 10.51
CA HIS A 330 14.90 14.70 9.68
C HIS A 330 14.17 13.42 10.07
N HIS A 331 13.64 12.71 9.08
CA HIS A 331 12.96 11.44 9.20
C HIS A 331 13.52 10.43 8.20
N HIS A 332 13.21 9.17 8.42
CA HIS A 332 13.55 8.08 7.52
C HIS A 332 12.30 7.27 7.23
N SER A 333 12.25 6.64 6.06
CA SER A 333 11.26 5.61 5.83
C SER A 333 11.61 4.39 6.68
N TYR A 334 10.60 3.81 7.31
CA TYR A 334 10.67 2.50 7.97
C TYR A 334 10.20 1.38 7.04
N GLU A 335 10.13 1.66 5.73
CA GLU A 335 9.90 0.70 4.66
C GLU A 335 11.12 0.56 3.74
N SER A 336 11.74 1.67 3.35
CA SER A 336 12.99 1.71 2.57
C SER A 336 14.09 2.49 3.26
N LEU A 337 15.17 1.80 3.62
CA LEU A 337 16.39 2.42 4.14
C LEU A 337 16.96 3.51 3.20
N GLY A 338 16.70 3.39 1.91
CA GLY A 338 17.20 4.32 0.89
C GLY A 338 16.39 5.61 0.75
N ARG A 339 15.35 5.82 1.56
CA ARG A 339 14.52 7.03 1.56
C ARG A 339 14.74 7.84 2.84
N HIS A 340 15.10 9.11 2.64
CA HIS A 340 15.21 10.10 3.70
C HIS A 340 14.20 11.21 3.52
N TYR A 341 13.59 11.64 4.62
CA TYR A 341 12.61 12.73 4.65
C TYR A 341 13.19 13.93 5.39
N MET A 342 13.09 15.10 4.79
CA MET A 342 13.40 16.37 5.43
C MET A 342 12.12 17.21 5.48
N LEU A 343 11.57 17.37 6.68
CA LEU A 343 10.39 18.17 6.93
C LEU A 343 10.86 19.56 7.36
N ILE A 344 10.62 20.56 6.53
CA ILE A 344 10.98 21.95 6.79
C ILE A 344 9.71 22.69 7.20
N PHE A 345 9.56 22.98 8.48
CA PHE A 345 8.48 23.83 8.98
C PHE A 345 8.91 25.28 8.79
N TYR A 346 8.22 25.99 7.89
CA TYR A 346 8.53 27.38 7.62
C TYR A 346 8.26 28.25 8.86
N GLY A 347 9.08 29.28 9.05
CA GLY A 347 8.88 30.27 10.09
C GLY A 347 7.67 31.16 9.79
N GLN A 348 6.90 31.47 10.83
CA GLN A 348 5.70 32.32 10.72
C GLN A 348 6.04 33.80 10.45
N ASP A 349 7.28 34.24 10.68
CA ASP A 349 7.73 35.56 10.27
C ASP A 349 7.95 35.61 8.75
N VAL A 350 7.00 36.24 8.03
CA VAL A 350 7.01 36.37 6.57
C VAL A 350 8.30 37.00 6.03
N LYS A 351 8.94 37.90 6.77
CA LYS A 351 10.20 38.55 6.38
C LYS A 351 11.45 37.86 6.92
N GLY A 352 11.27 36.80 7.71
CA GLY A 352 12.35 36.03 8.31
C GLY A 352 13.13 35.22 7.29
N GLN A 353 14.39 34.91 7.61
CA GLN A 353 15.27 34.07 6.78
C GLN A 353 14.75 32.64 6.60
N HIS A 354 13.83 32.22 7.47
CA HIS A 354 13.23 30.88 7.46
C HIS A 354 11.78 30.87 6.97
N SER A 355 11.30 31.99 6.42
CA SER A 355 9.97 32.08 5.83
C SER A 355 9.85 31.22 4.58
N LYS A 356 8.62 30.85 4.24
CA LYS A 356 8.32 30.13 3.00
C LYS A 356 8.87 30.84 1.76
N GLN A 357 8.72 32.15 1.66
CA GLN A 357 9.19 32.94 0.51
C GLN A 357 10.71 32.84 0.31
N THR A 358 11.46 32.66 1.41
CA THR A 358 12.92 32.55 1.37
C THR A 358 13.39 31.12 1.10
N ILE A 359 12.75 30.12 1.72
CA ILE A 359 13.19 28.72 1.65
C ILE A 359 12.64 28.01 0.41
N GLN A 360 11.37 28.21 0.05
CA GLN A 360 10.70 27.47 -1.04
C GLN A 360 11.49 27.48 -2.36
N PRO A 361 12.06 28.61 -2.83
CA PRO A 361 12.85 28.62 -4.07
C PRO A 361 14.12 27.76 -4.01
N ASN A 362 14.58 27.41 -2.81
CA ASN A 362 15.84 26.71 -2.55
C ASN A 362 15.65 25.23 -2.21
N LEU A 363 14.42 24.69 -2.18
CA LEU A 363 14.15 23.29 -1.78
C LEU A 363 14.97 22.29 -2.60
N ALA A 364 15.11 22.50 -3.91
CA ALA A 364 15.91 21.63 -4.77
C ALA A 364 17.39 21.60 -4.37
N LYS A 365 17.97 22.77 -4.08
CA LYS A 365 19.36 22.89 -3.63
C LYS A 365 19.56 22.26 -2.26
N ILE A 366 18.62 22.48 -1.35
CA ILE A 366 18.62 21.88 -0.01
C ILE A 366 18.59 20.34 -0.12
N ALA A 367 17.71 19.80 -0.95
CA ALA A 367 17.59 18.36 -1.16
C ALA A 367 18.90 17.75 -1.70
N LEU A 368 19.54 18.43 -2.66
CA LEU A 368 20.84 18.02 -3.21
C LEU A 368 21.95 18.08 -2.14
N ASP A 369 22.00 19.14 -1.35
CA ASP A 369 22.97 19.29 -0.27
C ASP A 369 22.81 18.18 0.78
N VAL A 370 21.58 17.79 1.12
CA VAL A 370 21.31 16.65 2.03
C VAL A 370 21.74 15.33 1.38
N ALA A 371 21.36 15.09 0.13
CA ALA A 371 21.71 13.88 -0.59
C ALA A 371 23.23 13.62 -0.66
N THR A 372 24.04 14.66 -0.77
CA THR A 372 25.52 14.52 -0.82
C THR A 372 26.18 14.28 0.53
N ARG A 373 25.50 14.59 1.64
CA ARG A 373 26.07 14.54 3.00
C ARG A 373 25.65 13.32 3.80
N LEU A 374 24.54 12.66 3.43
CA LEU A 374 24.04 11.50 4.15
C LEU A 374 24.94 10.27 3.92
N PRO A 375 25.50 9.68 4.98
CA PRO A 375 26.39 8.53 4.87
C PRO A 375 25.59 7.22 4.78
N ILE A 376 24.65 7.09 3.84
CA ILE A 376 23.87 5.85 3.64
C ILE A 376 24.14 5.34 2.22
N ALA A 377 24.76 4.16 2.11
CA ALA A 377 25.14 3.59 0.82
C ALA A 377 23.93 3.17 -0.02
N GLU A 378 22.81 2.89 0.64
CA GLU A 378 21.53 2.51 0.06
C GLU A 378 20.64 3.70 -0.30
N LEU A 379 21.07 4.94 0.00
CA LEU A 379 20.29 6.15 -0.29
C LEU A 379 20.03 6.27 -1.79
N HIS A 380 18.75 6.37 -2.16
CA HIS A 380 18.32 6.53 -3.53
C HIS A 380 17.39 7.73 -3.73
N HIS A 381 16.69 8.20 -2.68
CA HIS A 381 15.89 9.43 -2.74
C HIS A 381 15.98 10.23 -1.43
N VAL A 382 15.99 11.56 -1.56
CA VAL A 382 15.68 12.50 -0.48
C VAL A 382 14.36 13.19 -0.82
N ILE A 383 13.39 13.12 0.09
CA ILE A 383 12.08 13.75 -0.05
C ILE A 383 12.05 14.95 0.89
N VAL A 384 11.86 16.14 0.33
CA VAL A 384 11.74 17.38 1.10
C VAL A 384 10.28 17.82 1.09
N LEU A 385 9.74 18.03 2.30
CA LEU A 385 8.41 18.57 2.53
C LEU A 385 8.56 19.94 3.19
N GLY A 386 8.31 21.01 2.44
CA GLY A 386 8.19 22.37 2.98
C GLY A 386 6.78 22.59 3.49
N ILE A 387 6.61 22.87 4.78
CA ILE A 387 5.31 22.82 5.46
C ILE A 387 4.99 24.20 6.03
N ASP A 388 3.86 24.74 5.61
CA ASP A 388 3.30 26.01 6.08
C ASP A 388 1.99 25.75 6.85
N PHE A 389 1.90 26.24 8.08
CA PHE A 389 0.66 26.19 8.87
C PHE A 389 -0.01 27.57 8.79
N ILE A 390 -1.14 27.61 8.11
CA ILE A 390 -1.88 28.84 7.82
C ILE A 390 -3.12 28.85 8.72
N ASP A 391 -3.15 29.78 9.67
CA ASP A 391 -4.32 30.01 10.52
C ASP A 391 -5.20 31.11 9.92
N GLU A 392 -6.35 30.72 9.34
CA GLU A 392 -7.33 31.63 8.73
C GLU A 392 -8.73 31.35 9.27
N ALA A 393 -9.43 32.38 9.75
CA ALA A 393 -10.85 32.29 10.15
C ALA A 393 -11.20 31.15 11.14
N ASN A 394 -10.33 30.90 12.13
CA ASN A 394 -10.42 29.79 13.11
C ASN A 394 -10.26 28.38 12.52
N GLU A 395 -9.83 28.27 11.27
CA GLU A 395 -9.41 27.03 10.63
C GLU A 395 -7.90 27.05 10.41
N THR A 396 -7.25 25.90 10.62
CA THR A 396 -5.83 25.72 10.33
C THR A 396 -5.70 24.89 9.07
N PHE A 397 -5.07 25.47 8.05
CA PHE A 397 -4.72 24.80 6.81
C PHE A 397 -3.25 24.45 6.83
N ILE A 398 -2.90 23.36 6.14
CA ILE A 398 -1.51 22.96 5.92
C ILE A 398 -1.25 23.06 4.43
N ASP A 399 -0.29 23.89 4.04
CA ASP A 399 0.21 23.94 2.67
C ASP A 399 1.58 23.27 2.60
N ILE A 400 1.73 22.34 1.65
CA ILE A 400 2.94 21.51 1.56
C ILE A 400 3.56 21.63 0.17
N ASP A 401 4.79 22.10 0.16
CA ASP A 401 5.69 22.03 -0.98
C ASP A 401 6.40 20.67 -0.97
N LEU A 402 6.42 19.99 -2.12
CA LEU A 402 7.07 18.68 -2.27
C LEU A 402 8.21 18.79 -3.27
N TRP A 403 9.38 18.30 -2.88
CA TRP A 403 10.50 18.05 -3.78
C TRP A 403 11.07 16.65 -3.56
N ILE A 404 11.25 15.87 -4.61
CA ILE A 404 11.96 14.58 -4.56
C ILE A 404 13.27 14.72 -5.31
N GLN A 405 14.37 14.50 -4.60
CA GLN A 405 15.71 14.47 -5.15
C GLN A 405 16.17 13.02 -5.33
N PRO A 406 16.25 12.51 -6.56
CA PRO A 406 16.91 11.24 -6.82
C PRO A 406 18.41 11.36 -6.54
N VAL A 407 18.95 10.28 -5.97
CA VAL A 407 20.38 10.13 -5.67
C VAL A 407 20.93 9.11 -6.63
N ALA A 408 21.99 9.47 -7.34
CA ALA A 408 22.66 8.53 -8.23
C ALA A 408 23.13 7.33 -7.40
N ALA A 409 22.91 6.12 -7.92
CA ALA A 409 23.38 4.92 -7.27
C ALA A 409 24.90 5.01 -7.11
N MET A 410 25.38 5.00 -5.86
CA MET A 410 26.82 4.90 -5.59
C MET A 410 27.37 3.66 -6.28
N SER A 411 28.46 3.82 -7.04
CA SER A 411 29.20 2.71 -7.63
C SER A 411 29.64 1.74 -6.53
N GLN A 412 29.92 0.47 -6.88
CA GLN A 412 30.42 -0.51 -5.90
C GLN A 412 31.66 -0.01 -5.15
N ARG A 413 32.53 0.74 -5.83
CA ARG A 413 33.72 1.35 -5.25
C ARG A 413 33.37 2.44 -4.24
N GLU A 414 32.45 3.34 -4.58
CA GLU A 414 31.96 4.38 -3.65
C GLU A 414 31.26 3.75 -2.45
N ARG A 415 30.44 2.71 -2.66
CA ARG A 415 29.81 1.97 -1.56
C ARG A 415 30.84 1.31 -0.64
N GLN A 416 31.89 0.70 -1.19
CA GLN A 416 32.97 0.12 -0.40
C GLN A 416 33.75 1.18 0.38
N LEU A 417 34.06 2.32 -0.25
CA LEU A 417 34.72 3.45 0.40
C LEU A 417 33.86 4.04 1.52
N THR A 418 32.56 4.26 1.29
CA THR A 418 31.63 4.73 2.31
C THR A 418 31.54 3.75 3.47
N LYS A 419 31.45 2.43 3.20
CA LYS A 419 31.50 1.40 4.25
C LYS A 419 32.81 1.38 5.01
N GLN A 420 33.96 1.55 4.34
CA GLN A 420 35.27 1.62 4.99
C GLN A 420 35.41 2.88 5.86
N ILE A 421 34.98 4.04 5.38
CA ILE A 421 34.96 5.28 6.15
C ILE A 421 34.08 5.12 7.40
N GLN A 422 32.89 4.53 7.25
CA GLN A 422 32.02 4.22 8.39
C GLN A 422 32.68 3.27 9.40
N GLN A 423 33.34 2.21 8.94
CA GLN A 423 34.07 1.27 9.79
C GLN A 423 35.23 1.93 10.53
N LEU A 424 36.00 2.79 9.85
CA LEU A 424 37.08 3.58 10.46
C LEU A 424 36.54 4.56 11.51
N GLN A 425 35.41 5.22 11.22
CA GLN A 425 34.72 6.05 12.20
C GLN A 425 34.19 5.22 13.38
N GLN A 426 33.79 3.96 13.20
CA GLN A 426 33.41 3.06 14.31
C GLN A 426 34.63 2.66 15.16
N GLN A 427 35.78 2.37 14.55
CA GLN A 427 37.00 2.01 15.28
C GLN A 427 37.59 3.17 16.09
N ASN A 428 37.52 4.39 15.57
CA ASN A 428 38.01 5.58 16.27
C ASN A 428 37.13 6.02 17.45
N LEU A 429 35.89 5.52 17.55
CA LEU A 429 34.97 5.81 18.65
C LEU A 429 35.01 4.75 19.77
N ASN A 430 35.62 3.59 19.52
CA ASN A 430 35.81 2.50 20.49
C ASN A 430 37.25 2.45 21.05
N ARG A 431 38.06 3.48 20.77
CA ARG A 431 39.31 3.78 21.46
C ARG A 431 39.06 4.95 22.39
#